data_AF-A0A2A4AJA3-F1
#
_entry.id   AF-A0A2A4AJA3-F1
#
_cell.length_a   1.000
_cell.length_b   1.000
_cell.length_c   1.000
_cell.angle_alpha   90.00
_cell.angle_beta   90.00
_cell.angle_gamma   90.00
#
_symmetry.space_group_name_H-M   'P 1'
#
loop_
_entity.id
_entity.type
_entity.pdbx_description
1 polymer ?
#
loop_
_entity_poly.entity_id
_entity_poly.type
_entity_poly.pdbx_seq_one_letter_code
_entity_poly.pdbx_strand_id
1 'polypeptide(L)'
;MTKQNEPTNPLLNKTAVRIARAAVEEVGEGGVGKHRGVAGLGRNVATHRFEADMPGYPGWEWQAVVACADGSRFITVNEVALVPGQQALQAPEWVPYNERVRPGDLGPGDLMPPAPYDERLEDGKLSAKGLDEAKKRWRTGSFGPNTEMAAQAPLQCKTCAFYLELMDNFGVCANEFSADGRVVHARYGCGAHSETKIREEGSVTETAFDDEKPIY
;
A
#
# COMPACT_ATOMS: atom_id res chain seq x y z
N MET A 1 -9.41 67.08 -9.53
CA MET A 1 -9.35 65.91 -8.63
C MET A 1 -8.67 64.76 -9.38
N THR A 2 -7.35 64.65 -9.26
CA THR A 2 -6.54 63.59 -9.86
C THR A 2 -6.66 62.34 -8.99
N LYS A 3 -7.12 61.23 -9.57
CA LYS A 3 -7.11 59.91 -8.93
C LYS A 3 -5.64 59.56 -8.63
N GLN A 4 -5.26 59.53 -7.35
CA GLN A 4 -3.97 58.99 -6.95
C GLN A 4 -3.97 57.50 -7.30
N ASN A 5 -3.11 57.11 -8.23
CA ASN A 5 -2.92 55.72 -8.63
C ASN A 5 -2.16 55.05 -7.47
N GLU A 6 -2.83 54.18 -6.71
CA GLU A 6 -2.16 53.39 -5.67
C GLU A 6 -0.96 52.65 -6.28
N PRO A 7 0.20 52.65 -5.60
CA PRO A 7 1.36 51.91 -6.08
C PRO A 7 1.02 50.42 -6.13
N THR A 8 0.83 49.91 -7.33
CA THR A 8 0.51 48.51 -7.58
C THR A 8 1.70 47.68 -7.13
N ASN A 9 1.51 46.81 -6.13
CA ASN A 9 2.57 45.95 -5.60
C ASN A 9 3.25 45.20 -6.76
N PRO A 10 4.57 45.39 -6.97
CA PRO A 10 5.27 44.80 -8.11
C PRO A 10 5.17 43.28 -8.12
N LEU A 11 4.99 42.64 -6.96
CA LEU A 11 4.90 41.19 -6.81
C LEU A 11 3.53 40.60 -7.17
N LEU A 12 2.50 41.43 -7.41
CA LEU A 12 1.14 40.96 -7.71
C LEU A 12 0.70 41.23 -9.16
N ASN A 13 1.56 41.86 -9.96
CA ASN A 13 1.22 42.23 -11.33
C ASN A 13 1.51 41.09 -12.33
N LYS A 14 1.13 41.30 -13.60
CA LYS A 14 1.34 40.34 -14.68
C LYS A 14 2.82 40.03 -14.93
N THR A 15 3.72 40.97 -14.65
CA THR A 15 5.18 40.77 -14.79
C THR A 15 5.66 39.76 -13.76
N ALA A 16 5.22 39.85 -12.51
CA ALA A 16 5.56 38.89 -11.46
C ALA A 16 5.11 37.46 -11.83
N VAL A 17 3.86 37.31 -12.28
CA VAL A 17 3.32 36.02 -12.73
C VAL A 17 4.14 35.44 -13.90
N ARG A 18 4.56 36.30 -14.86
CA ARG A 18 5.39 35.88 -16.00
C ARG A 18 6.79 35.44 -15.56
N ILE A 19 7.43 36.18 -14.66
CA ILE A 19 8.75 35.85 -14.13
C ILE A 19 8.68 34.53 -13.34
N ALA A 20 7.69 34.41 -12.46
CA ALA A 20 7.43 33.19 -11.70
C ALA A 20 7.21 31.98 -12.63
N ARG A 21 6.35 32.11 -13.64
CA ARG A 21 6.11 31.04 -14.62
C ARG A 21 7.39 30.65 -15.36
N ALA A 22 8.13 31.63 -15.87
CA ALA A 22 9.38 31.38 -16.60
C ALA A 22 10.40 30.64 -15.73
N ALA A 23 10.48 30.97 -14.44
CA ALA A 23 11.37 30.29 -13.50
C ALA A 23 10.98 28.83 -13.27
N VAL A 24 9.66 28.53 -13.21
CA VAL A 24 9.20 27.14 -13.12
C VAL A 24 9.50 26.38 -14.42
N GLU A 25 9.26 27.00 -15.57
CA GLU A 25 9.54 26.40 -16.88
C GLU A 25 11.04 26.13 -17.09
N GLU A 26 11.92 26.95 -16.52
CA GLU A 26 13.38 26.77 -16.57
C GLU A 26 13.88 25.52 -15.83
N VAL A 27 13.16 25.02 -14.82
CA VAL A 27 13.51 23.77 -14.10
C VAL A 27 13.52 22.58 -15.06
N GLY A 28 12.77 22.64 -16.18
CA GLY A 28 12.85 21.66 -17.25
C GLY A 28 12.11 20.35 -17.00
N GLU A 29 11.37 20.23 -15.88
CA GLU A 29 10.53 19.05 -15.57
C GLU A 29 9.15 19.11 -16.25
N GLY A 30 8.79 20.24 -16.86
CA GLY A 30 7.57 20.40 -17.66
C GLY A 30 6.28 20.53 -16.84
N GLY A 31 5.14 20.59 -17.54
CA GLY A 31 3.80 20.52 -16.94
C GLY A 31 3.41 21.70 -16.03
N VAL A 32 3.74 22.94 -16.41
CA VAL A 32 3.30 24.13 -15.66
C VAL A 32 1.90 24.56 -16.11
N GLY A 33 0.88 24.14 -15.38
CA GLY A 33 -0.53 24.43 -15.65
C GLY A 33 -0.97 25.85 -15.26
N LYS A 34 -2.25 26.02 -14.95
CA LYS A 34 -2.86 27.35 -14.72
C LYS A 34 -2.29 28.01 -13.46
N HIS A 35 -2.17 29.33 -13.48
CA HIS A 35 -1.83 30.10 -12.28
C HIS A 35 -3.01 30.06 -11.29
N ARG A 36 -2.80 29.44 -10.12
CA ARG A 36 -3.81 29.26 -9.07
C ARG A 36 -3.97 30.49 -8.19
N GLY A 37 -2.90 31.26 -8.01
CA GLY A 37 -2.91 32.47 -7.20
C GLY A 37 -1.61 32.68 -6.45
N VAL A 38 -1.66 33.58 -5.46
CA VAL A 38 -0.51 33.98 -4.65
C VAL A 38 -0.73 33.56 -3.20
N ALA A 39 0.30 33.01 -2.57
CA ALA A 39 0.34 32.69 -1.15
C ALA A 39 1.58 33.35 -0.49
N GLY A 40 1.63 33.36 0.85
CA GLY A 40 2.81 33.83 1.58
C GLY A 40 3.19 35.29 1.27
N LEU A 41 2.21 36.15 0.97
CA LEU A 41 2.46 37.54 0.64
C LEU A 41 3.05 38.28 1.84
N GLY A 42 4.33 38.63 1.74
CA GLY A 42 5.02 39.54 2.64
C GLY A 42 5.21 40.91 2.01
N ARG A 43 5.96 41.77 2.71
CA ARG A 43 6.28 43.12 2.22
C ARG A 43 7.06 43.10 0.90
N ASN A 44 8.06 42.23 0.80
CA ASN A 44 9.03 42.15 -0.30
C ASN A 44 9.13 40.75 -0.92
N VAL A 45 8.17 39.86 -0.62
CA VAL A 45 8.16 38.46 -1.07
C VAL A 45 6.74 37.99 -1.36
N ALA A 46 6.56 37.14 -2.37
CA ALA A 46 5.30 36.50 -2.71
C ALA A 46 5.55 35.13 -3.34
N THR A 47 4.68 34.16 -3.05
CA THR A 47 4.74 32.82 -3.65
C THR A 47 3.66 32.68 -4.71
N HIS A 48 4.04 32.64 -5.98
CA HIS A 48 3.12 32.34 -7.08
C HIS A 48 2.95 30.83 -7.22
N ARG A 49 1.71 30.38 -7.35
CA ARG A 49 1.36 28.96 -7.43
C ARG A 49 0.73 28.62 -8.77
N PHE A 50 1.14 27.49 -9.34
CA PHE A 50 0.64 26.98 -10.61
C PHE A 50 0.24 25.50 -10.46
N GLU A 51 -0.77 25.06 -11.19
CA GLU A 51 -1.09 23.62 -11.28
C GLU A 51 0.12 22.84 -11.82
N ALA A 52 0.36 21.64 -11.30
CA ALA A 52 1.23 20.66 -11.95
C ALA A 52 0.40 19.81 -12.93
N ASP A 53 0.60 20.03 -14.22
CA ASP A 53 0.02 19.26 -15.32
C ASP A 53 1.00 18.16 -15.76
N MET A 54 1.27 17.23 -14.84
CA MET A 54 2.21 16.13 -15.04
C MET A 54 1.62 14.78 -14.61
N PRO A 55 1.82 13.70 -15.38
CA PRO A 55 1.49 12.36 -14.96
C PRO A 55 2.16 12.02 -13.62
N GLY A 56 1.39 11.42 -12.69
CA GLY A 56 1.89 11.04 -11.36
C GLY A 56 1.86 12.16 -10.30
N TYR A 57 1.57 13.40 -10.68
CA TYR A 57 1.46 14.55 -9.76
C TYR A 57 0.05 15.17 -9.69
N PRO A 58 -1.06 14.40 -9.71
CA PRO A 58 -2.40 14.98 -9.61
C PRO A 58 -2.56 15.71 -8.29
N GLY A 59 -3.04 16.95 -8.35
CA GLY A 59 -3.26 17.80 -7.17
C GLY A 59 -2.00 18.48 -6.61
N TRP A 60 -0.84 18.29 -7.23
CA TRP A 60 0.39 19.00 -6.88
C TRP A 60 0.43 20.41 -7.50
N GLU A 61 1.23 21.29 -6.89
CA GLU A 61 1.40 22.67 -7.31
C GLU A 61 2.87 23.02 -7.48
N TRP A 62 3.20 23.68 -8.59
CA TRP A 62 4.46 24.41 -8.72
C TRP A 62 4.38 25.70 -7.94
N GLN A 63 5.39 25.99 -7.13
CA GLN A 63 5.53 27.24 -6.41
C GLN A 63 6.80 27.95 -6.81
N ALA A 64 6.68 29.23 -7.15
CA ALA A 64 7.82 30.12 -7.40
C ALA A 64 7.75 31.28 -6.41
N VAL A 65 8.75 31.37 -5.55
CA VAL A 65 8.89 32.47 -4.60
C VAL A 65 9.64 33.60 -5.28
N VAL A 66 8.98 34.74 -5.43
CA VAL A 66 9.55 35.96 -6.00
C VAL A 66 9.76 37.00 -4.93
N ALA A 67 10.81 37.80 -5.08
CA ALA A 67 11.15 38.88 -4.16
C ALA A 67 11.41 40.19 -4.91
N CYS A 68 11.16 41.32 -4.26
CA CYS A 68 11.46 42.64 -4.80
C CYS A 68 11.86 43.57 -3.64
N ALA A 69 13.03 44.18 -3.73
CA ALA A 69 13.52 45.10 -2.71
C ALA A 69 12.67 46.39 -2.65
N ASP A 70 12.59 47.01 -1.47
CA ASP A 70 11.88 48.27 -1.28
C ASP A 70 12.39 49.36 -2.24
N GLY A 71 11.45 50.06 -2.90
CA GLY A 71 11.76 51.10 -3.90
C GLY A 71 12.22 50.57 -5.26
N SER A 72 12.43 49.27 -5.41
CA SER A 72 12.75 48.63 -6.68
C SER A 72 11.50 48.24 -7.48
N ARG A 73 11.69 48.00 -8.77
CA ARG A 73 10.72 47.34 -9.65
C ARG A 73 11.29 46.08 -10.28
N PHE A 74 12.52 45.73 -9.92
CA PHE A 74 13.21 44.54 -10.38
C PHE A 74 12.84 43.37 -9.47
N ILE A 75 12.20 42.36 -10.05
CA ILE A 75 11.70 41.19 -9.35
C ILE A 75 12.72 40.06 -9.55
N THR A 76 13.16 39.45 -8.47
CA THR A 76 14.05 38.28 -8.47
C THR A 76 13.28 37.03 -8.09
N VAL A 77 13.81 35.86 -8.45
CA VAL A 77 13.30 34.56 -8.03
C VAL A 77 14.20 34.05 -6.91
N ASN A 78 13.60 33.60 -5.81
CA ASN A 78 14.31 33.05 -4.66
C ASN A 78 14.40 31.52 -4.74
N GLU A 79 13.26 30.86 -4.99
CA GLU A 79 13.18 29.40 -5.08
C GLU A 79 12.03 28.98 -6.00
N VAL A 80 12.15 27.77 -6.53
CA VAL A 80 11.09 27.05 -7.24
C VAL A 80 11.01 25.66 -6.64
N ALA A 81 9.79 25.21 -6.34
CA ALA A 81 9.55 23.88 -5.79
C ALA A 81 8.25 23.28 -6.34
N LEU A 82 8.25 21.96 -6.51
CA LEU A 82 7.03 21.17 -6.70
C LEU A 82 6.57 20.68 -5.34
N VAL A 83 5.38 21.09 -4.90
CA VAL A 83 4.88 20.77 -3.56
C VAL A 83 3.47 20.17 -3.62
N PRO A 84 3.11 19.30 -2.67
CA PRO A 84 1.78 18.72 -2.63
C PRO A 84 0.75 19.80 -2.31
N GLY A 85 -0.25 19.95 -3.18
CA GLY A 85 -1.45 20.74 -2.89
C GLY A 85 -2.42 19.97 -1.99
N GLN A 86 -3.56 20.57 -1.65
CA GLN A 86 -4.55 19.97 -0.74
C GLN A 86 -5.16 18.65 -1.24
N GLN A 87 -5.10 18.42 -2.56
CA GLN A 87 -5.64 17.23 -3.22
C GLN A 87 -4.54 16.32 -3.75
N ALA A 88 -3.28 16.58 -3.38
CA ALA A 88 -2.15 15.81 -3.86
C ALA A 88 -2.18 14.39 -3.29
N LEU A 89 -2.00 13.39 -4.17
CA LEU A 89 -1.67 12.05 -3.74
C LEU A 89 -0.25 12.06 -3.16
N GLN A 90 -0.12 11.79 -1.87
CA GLN A 90 1.16 11.71 -1.18
C GLN A 90 1.59 10.25 -1.02
N ALA A 91 2.91 10.03 -0.92
CA ALA A 91 3.44 8.73 -0.56
C ALA A 91 2.93 8.33 0.85
N PRO A 92 2.70 7.03 1.10
CA PRO A 92 2.43 6.56 2.45
C PRO A 92 3.62 6.86 3.36
N GLU A 93 3.36 6.80 4.68
CA GLU A 93 4.43 6.95 5.66
C GLU A 93 5.54 5.92 5.44
N TRP A 94 6.79 6.35 5.65
CA TRP A 94 7.94 5.48 5.49
C TRP A 94 7.94 4.41 6.58
N VAL A 95 8.09 3.14 6.18
CA VAL A 95 8.11 1.99 7.10
C VAL A 95 9.51 1.37 7.14
N PRO A 96 10.12 1.20 8.34
CA PRO A 96 11.39 0.51 8.53
C PRO A 96 11.49 -0.83 7.79
N TYR A 97 12.67 -1.17 7.28
CA TYR A 97 12.84 -2.40 6.48
C TYR A 97 12.42 -3.66 7.25
N ASN A 98 12.81 -3.80 8.52
CA ASN A 98 12.43 -4.93 9.39
C ASN A 98 10.92 -5.08 9.59
N GLU A 99 10.14 -4.01 9.46
CA GLU A 99 8.68 -4.03 9.51
C GLU A 99 8.04 -4.33 8.15
N ARG A 100 8.81 -4.19 7.06
CA ARG A 100 8.37 -4.53 5.70
C ARG A 100 8.60 -5.99 5.33
N VAL A 101 9.59 -6.66 5.94
CA VAL A 101 9.95 -8.03 5.60
C VAL A 101 8.84 -9.02 5.96
N ARG A 102 8.45 -9.82 4.98
CA ARG A 102 7.46 -10.89 5.08
C ARG A 102 8.12 -12.26 4.99
N PRO A 103 7.43 -13.32 5.46
CA PRO A 103 7.86 -14.68 5.20
C PRO A 103 8.05 -14.91 3.69
N GLY A 104 9.26 -15.33 3.29
CA GLY A 104 9.63 -15.55 1.88
C GLY A 104 10.44 -14.44 1.24
N ASP A 105 10.55 -13.26 1.87
CA ASP A 105 11.32 -12.13 1.32
C ASP A 105 12.84 -12.30 1.44
N LEU A 106 13.30 -13.15 2.35
CA LEU A 106 14.72 -13.39 2.59
C LEU A 106 15.28 -14.39 1.57
N GLY A 107 16.37 -14.00 0.90
CA GLY A 107 17.13 -14.80 -0.04
C GLY A 107 18.56 -15.11 0.44
N PRO A 108 19.35 -15.79 -0.41
CA PRO A 108 20.75 -16.08 -0.10
C PRO A 108 21.56 -14.80 0.14
N GLY A 109 22.23 -14.73 1.29
CA GLY A 109 23.07 -13.58 1.69
C GLY A 109 22.36 -12.54 2.56
N ASP A 110 21.03 -12.61 2.71
CA ASP A 110 20.31 -11.71 3.60
C ASP A 110 20.56 -12.06 5.07
N LEU A 111 20.92 -11.04 5.85
CA LEU A 111 21.11 -11.16 7.30
C LEU A 111 20.03 -10.38 8.03
N MET A 112 19.22 -11.09 8.80
CA MET A 112 18.22 -10.51 9.70
C MET A 112 18.53 -10.94 11.13
N PRO A 113 19.31 -10.15 11.88
CA PRO A 113 19.55 -10.44 13.29
C PRO A 113 18.23 -10.32 14.08
N PRO A 114 18.04 -11.14 15.13
CA PRO A 114 16.95 -10.95 16.07
C PRO A 114 16.99 -9.55 16.69
N ALA A 115 15.84 -9.07 17.18
CA ALA A 115 15.81 -7.84 17.93
C ALA A 115 16.64 -7.97 19.22
N PRO A 116 17.30 -6.89 19.69
CA PRO A 116 17.88 -6.87 21.01
C PRO A 116 16.82 -7.25 22.06
N TYR A 117 17.17 -8.18 22.95
CA TYR A 117 16.27 -8.67 24.00
C TYR A 117 14.96 -9.30 23.48
N ASP A 118 15.02 -9.99 22.33
CA ASP A 118 13.86 -10.71 21.79
C ASP A 118 13.37 -11.80 22.76
N GLU A 119 12.23 -11.55 23.40
CA GLU A 119 11.63 -12.47 24.39
C GLU A 119 11.21 -13.83 23.80
N ARG A 120 11.20 -13.95 22.47
CA ARG A 120 10.97 -15.23 21.78
C ARG A 120 12.21 -16.14 21.84
N LEU A 121 13.34 -15.63 22.33
CA LEU A 121 14.60 -16.35 22.43
C LEU A 121 15.12 -16.42 23.88
N GLU A 122 15.69 -17.55 24.25
CA GLU A 122 16.38 -17.79 25.51
C GLU A 122 17.65 -18.60 25.21
N ASP A 123 18.83 -18.04 25.49
CA ASP A 123 20.14 -18.64 25.18
C ASP A 123 20.29 -19.16 23.74
N GLY A 124 19.78 -18.39 22.77
CA GLY A 124 19.83 -18.73 21.35
C GLY A 124 18.88 -19.86 20.93
N LYS A 125 18.00 -20.33 21.83
CA LYS A 125 16.93 -21.29 21.56
C LYS A 125 15.58 -20.61 21.60
N LEU A 126 14.59 -21.24 20.99
CA LEU A 126 13.20 -20.78 21.06
C LEU A 126 12.70 -20.85 22.51
N SER A 127 12.23 -19.73 23.04
CA SER A 127 11.66 -19.65 24.39
C SER A 127 10.23 -20.20 24.43
N ALA A 128 9.71 -20.44 25.63
CA ALA A 128 8.31 -20.82 25.82
C ALA A 128 7.33 -19.79 25.23
N LYS A 129 7.64 -18.49 25.40
CA LYS A 129 6.85 -17.39 24.82
C LYS A 129 6.90 -17.43 23.29
N GLY A 130 8.08 -17.61 22.71
CA GLY A 130 8.24 -17.73 21.26
C GLY A 130 7.44 -18.88 20.67
N LEU A 131 7.40 -20.02 21.37
CA LEU A 131 6.58 -21.17 20.98
C LEU A 131 5.07 -20.89 21.09
N ASP A 132 4.62 -20.25 22.16
CA ASP A 132 3.21 -19.88 22.33
C ASP A 132 2.74 -18.92 21.24
N GLU A 133 3.53 -17.88 20.95
CA GLU A 133 3.26 -16.96 19.85
C GLU A 133 3.21 -17.66 18.49
N ALA A 134 4.10 -18.63 18.25
CA ALA A 134 4.07 -19.44 17.04
C ALA A 134 2.79 -20.28 16.93
N LYS A 135 2.40 -20.98 18.00
CA LYS A 135 1.15 -21.75 18.06
C LYS A 135 -0.07 -20.87 17.85
N LYS A 136 -0.11 -19.69 18.44
CA LYS A 136 -1.17 -18.70 18.23
C LYS A 136 -1.25 -18.30 16.76
N ARG A 137 -0.13 -17.92 16.14
CA ARG A 137 -0.08 -17.57 14.71
C ARG A 137 -0.53 -18.72 13.81
N TRP A 138 -0.11 -19.96 14.07
CA TRP A 138 -0.53 -21.12 13.28
C TRP A 138 -2.03 -21.40 13.45
N ARG A 139 -2.55 -21.31 14.67
CA ARG A 139 -3.97 -21.54 14.96
C ARG A 139 -4.88 -20.47 14.36
N THR A 140 -4.46 -19.21 14.32
CA THR A 140 -5.27 -18.12 13.75
C THR A 140 -4.95 -17.83 12.30
N GLY A 141 -3.95 -18.50 11.72
CA GLY A 141 -3.54 -18.33 10.33
C GLY A 141 -4.37 -19.14 9.34
N SER A 142 -3.90 -19.16 8.09
CA SER A 142 -4.60 -19.77 6.94
C SER A 142 -4.85 -21.28 7.06
N PHE A 143 -4.13 -21.97 7.95
CA PHE A 143 -4.29 -23.40 8.22
C PHE A 143 -4.79 -23.68 9.65
N GLY A 144 -5.50 -22.70 10.21
CA GLY A 144 -6.17 -22.77 11.49
C GLY A 144 -7.53 -23.48 11.43
N PRO A 145 -8.11 -23.85 12.58
CA PRO A 145 -9.36 -24.61 12.61
C PRO A 145 -10.62 -23.79 12.33
N ASN A 146 -10.51 -22.46 12.29
CA ASN A 146 -11.64 -21.54 12.16
C ASN A 146 -11.62 -20.78 10.83
N THR A 147 -10.88 -21.27 9.83
CA THR A 147 -10.91 -20.68 8.49
C THR A 147 -12.20 -21.07 7.78
N GLU A 148 -12.63 -20.29 6.79
CA GLU A 148 -13.82 -20.62 5.98
C GLU A 148 -13.68 -22.00 5.33
N MET A 149 -12.48 -22.32 4.83
CA MET A 149 -12.15 -23.63 4.28
C MET A 149 -12.35 -24.75 5.31
N ALA A 150 -11.84 -24.57 6.54
CA ALA A 150 -11.97 -25.56 7.60
C ALA A 150 -13.44 -25.73 8.05
N ALA A 151 -14.23 -24.65 8.02
CA ALA A 151 -15.64 -24.69 8.39
C ALA A 151 -16.51 -25.46 7.38
N GLN A 152 -16.12 -25.46 6.10
CA GLN A 152 -16.83 -26.16 5.03
C GLN A 152 -16.32 -27.59 4.79
N ALA A 153 -15.12 -27.90 5.25
CA ALA A 153 -14.53 -29.22 5.07
C ALA A 153 -15.29 -30.28 5.89
N PRO A 154 -15.63 -31.43 5.29
CA PRO A 154 -16.40 -32.48 5.96
C PRO A 154 -15.59 -33.21 7.03
N LEU A 155 -14.26 -33.20 6.92
CA LEU A 155 -13.33 -33.94 7.76
C LEU A 155 -12.11 -33.08 8.11
N GLN A 156 -11.43 -33.44 9.19
CA GLN A 156 -10.35 -32.66 9.79
C GLN A 156 -9.01 -33.38 9.67
N CYS A 157 -7.90 -32.64 9.69
CA CYS A 157 -6.55 -33.18 9.58
C CYS A 157 -6.27 -34.29 10.59
N LYS A 158 -6.81 -34.22 11.82
CA LYS A 158 -6.60 -35.23 12.88
C LYS A 158 -6.98 -36.65 12.46
N THR A 159 -7.92 -36.79 11.53
CA THR A 159 -8.40 -38.08 11.02
C THR A 159 -7.85 -38.42 9.62
N CYS A 160 -7.01 -37.55 9.05
CA CYS A 160 -6.53 -37.67 7.69
C CYS A 160 -5.25 -38.51 7.64
N ALA A 161 -5.15 -39.45 6.70
CA ALA A 161 -3.94 -40.27 6.53
C ALA A 161 -2.72 -39.44 6.09
N PHE A 162 -2.93 -38.24 5.51
CA PHE A 162 -1.86 -37.31 5.13
C PHE A 162 -1.38 -36.40 6.26
N TYR A 163 -1.93 -36.54 7.48
CA TYR A 163 -1.54 -35.74 8.62
C TYR A 163 -0.38 -36.37 9.40
N LEU A 164 0.76 -35.69 9.39
CA LEU A 164 1.94 -36.08 10.15
C LEU A 164 1.96 -35.28 11.46
N GLU A 165 1.63 -35.93 12.58
CA GLU A 165 1.59 -35.26 13.88
C GLU A 165 3.00 -34.82 14.31
N LEU A 166 3.13 -33.53 14.67
CA LEU A 166 4.39 -32.94 15.14
C LEU A 166 4.35 -32.68 16.64
N MET A 167 3.20 -32.20 17.13
CA MET A 167 2.94 -31.93 18.54
C MET A 167 1.43 -31.84 18.79
N ASP A 168 1.04 -31.71 20.05
CA ASP A 168 -0.37 -31.57 20.40
C ASP A 168 -1.07 -30.47 19.57
N ASN A 169 -2.15 -30.87 18.90
CA ASN A 169 -2.98 -30.05 18.01
C ASN A 169 -2.31 -29.51 16.73
N PHE A 170 -1.05 -29.83 16.43
CA PHE A 170 -0.36 -29.34 15.23
C PHE A 170 0.45 -30.43 14.52
N GLY A 171 0.36 -30.46 13.20
CA GLY A 171 1.12 -31.40 12.37
C GLY A 171 1.44 -30.80 11.02
N VAL A 172 2.01 -31.61 10.13
CA VAL A 172 2.31 -31.24 8.75
C VAL A 172 1.38 -31.99 7.81
N CYS A 173 0.88 -31.30 6.78
CA CYS A 173 0.13 -31.96 5.71
C CYS A 173 1.10 -32.47 4.64
N ALA A 174 0.94 -33.74 4.23
CA ALA A 174 1.72 -34.38 3.17
C ALA A 174 0.94 -34.60 1.86
N ASN A 175 -0.20 -33.91 1.70
CA ASN A 175 -1.01 -34.01 0.49
C ASN A 175 -0.64 -32.89 -0.50
N GLU A 176 -0.03 -33.26 -1.63
CA GLU A 176 0.41 -32.37 -2.72
C GLU A 176 -0.71 -31.47 -3.28
N PHE A 177 -1.97 -31.89 -3.15
CA PHE A 177 -3.14 -31.12 -3.61
C PHE A 177 -3.70 -30.17 -2.53
N SER A 178 -3.03 -30.02 -1.40
CA SER A 178 -3.52 -29.25 -0.25
C SER A 178 -2.41 -28.39 0.39
N ALA A 179 -2.37 -28.31 1.72
CA ALA A 179 -1.39 -27.54 2.48
C ALA A 179 -0.01 -28.26 2.57
N ASP A 180 0.46 -28.83 1.47
CA ASP A 180 1.67 -29.67 1.44
C ASP A 180 2.88 -28.98 2.08
N GLY A 181 3.58 -29.70 2.95
CA GLY A 181 4.74 -29.21 3.69
C GLY A 181 4.44 -28.05 4.66
N ARG A 182 3.18 -27.70 4.92
CA ARG A 182 2.80 -26.63 5.86
C ARG A 182 2.37 -27.19 7.21
N VAL A 183 2.63 -26.42 8.27
CA VAL A 183 2.05 -26.66 9.59
C VAL A 183 0.55 -26.39 9.53
N VAL A 184 -0.26 -27.37 9.92
CA VAL A 184 -1.72 -27.32 9.97
C VAL A 184 -2.20 -27.63 11.38
N HIS A 185 -3.28 -26.99 11.81
CA HIS A 185 -3.96 -27.36 13.05
C HIS A 185 -4.68 -28.71 12.88
N ALA A 186 -4.74 -29.54 13.92
CA ALA A 186 -5.38 -30.86 13.88
C ALA A 186 -6.86 -30.80 13.46
N ARG A 187 -7.52 -29.67 13.74
CA ARG A 187 -8.91 -29.39 13.34
C ARG A 187 -9.04 -28.58 12.03
N TYR A 188 -7.95 -28.30 11.33
CA TYR A 188 -8.02 -27.73 9.97
C TYR A 188 -8.66 -28.75 9.04
N GLY A 189 -9.39 -28.27 8.04
CA GLY A 189 -9.97 -29.11 7.00
C GLY A 189 -9.77 -28.44 5.65
N CYS A 190 -9.38 -29.24 4.65
CA CYS A 190 -8.98 -28.74 3.34
C CYS A 190 -9.80 -29.30 2.17
N GLY A 191 -10.85 -30.09 2.45
CA GLY A 191 -11.68 -30.75 1.42
C GLY A 191 -11.01 -31.96 0.74
N ALA A 192 -9.68 -32.01 0.65
CA ALA A 192 -8.91 -33.12 0.10
C ALA A 192 -8.46 -34.12 1.19
N HIS A 193 -9.41 -34.55 2.04
CA HIS A 193 -9.15 -35.57 3.05
C HIS A 193 -8.90 -36.94 2.40
N SER A 194 -8.11 -37.81 3.04
CA SER A 194 -7.83 -39.17 2.55
C SER A 194 -9.08 -40.06 2.42
N GLU A 195 -10.17 -39.65 3.05
CA GLU A 195 -11.47 -40.34 3.03
C GLU A 195 -12.55 -39.50 2.33
N THR A 196 -12.18 -38.40 1.66
CA THR A 196 -13.14 -37.65 0.85
C THR A 196 -13.71 -38.58 -0.22
N LYS A 197 -15.02 -38.79 -0.18
CA LYS A 197 -15.73 -39.56 -1.19
C LYS A 197 -16.26 -38.63 -2.26
N ILE A 198 -16.02 -38.97 -3.51
CA ILE A 198 -16.76 -38.39 -4.62
C ILE A 198 -18.20 -38.86 -4.42
N ARG A 199 -19.14 -37.92 -4.30
CA ARG A 199 -20.55 -38.28 -4.43
C ARG A 199 -20.69 -38.82 -5.84
N GLU A 200 -20.96 -40.12 -5.98
CA GLU A 200 -21.39 -40.64 -7.27
C GLU A 200 -22.57 -39.78 -7.67
N GLU A 201 -22.40 -38.98 -8.72
CA GLU A 201 -23.53 -38.41 -9.44
C GLU A 201 -24.30 -39.60 -9.98
N GLY A 202 -25.20 -40.15 -9.16
CA GLY A 202 -26.27 -40.97 -9.67
C GLY A 202 -26.90 -40.13 -10.76
N SER A 203 -26.78 -40.60 -11.99
CA SER A 203 -27.38 -40.08 -13.23
C SER A 203 -28.71 -39.39 -12.94
N VAL A 204 -28.67 -38.13 -12.53
CA VAL A 204 -29.83 -37.26 -12.64
C VAL A 204 -29.68 -36.80 -14.06
N THR A 205 -30.39 -37.47 -14.96
CA THR A 205 -30.80 -36.85 -16.21
C THR A 205 -31.67 -35.65 -15.84
N GLU A 206 -31.05 -34.57 -15.37
CA GLU A 206 -31.63 -33.26 -15.54
C GLU A 206 -31.59 -33.04 -17.05
N THR A 207 -32.73 -33.29 -17.69
CA THR A 207 -32.97 -32.78 -19.03
C THR A 207 -32.70 -31.29 -18.96
N ALA A 208 -31.63 -30.85 -19.62
CA ALA A 208 -31.35 -29.43 -19.80
C ALA A 208 -32.64 -28.75 -20.29
N PHE A 209 -33.05 -27.69 -19.59
CA PHE A 209 -34.22 -26.94 -20.00
C PHE A 209 -33.87 -26.17 -21.28
N ASP A 210 -34.32 -26.69 -22.41
CA ASP A 210 -34.19 -26.05 -23.72
C ASP A 210 -35.23 -24.94 -23.84
N ASP A 211 -34.78 -23.70 -23.67
CA ASP A 211 -35.57 -22.48 -23.81
C ASP A 211 -35.71 -22.01 -25.27
N GLU A 212 -35.10 -22.72 -26.24
CA GLU A 212 -35.29 -22.48 -27.67
C GLU A 212 -36.52 -23.20 -28.25
N LYS A 213 -37.62 -23.30 -27.49
CA LYS A 213 -38.88 -23.73 -28.12
C LYS A 213 -39.38 -22.62 -29.04
N PRO A 214 -39.62 -22.90 -30.34
CA PRO A 214 -40.07 -21.88 -31.25
C PRO A 214 -41.43 -21.35 -30.79
N ILE A 215 -41.53 -20.02 -30.74
CA ILE A 215 -42.78 -19.32 -30.49
C ILE A 215 -43.59 -19.44 -31.78
N TYR A 216 -44.42 -20.48 -31.88
CA TYR A 216 -45.50 -20.54 -32.87
C TYR A 216 -46.83 -20.30 -32.17
#